data_AF-A0A9W9A6Z3-F1
#
_entry.id   AF-A0A9W9A6Z3-F1
#
_cell.length_a   1.000
_cell.length_b   1.000
_cell.length_c   1.000
_cell.angle_alpha   90.00
_cell.angle_beta   90.00
_cell.angle_gamma   90.00
#
_symmetry.space_group_name_H-M   'P 1'
#
loop_
_entity.id
_entity.type
_entity.pdbx_description
1 polymer ?
#
loop_
_entity_poly.entity_id
_entity_poly.type
_entity_poly.pdbx_seq_one_letter_code
_entity_poly.pdbx_strand_id
1 'polypeptide(L)'
;MFTGESPWCMEYSATIRHKGMKTLIYTFTWEDPEVDIQHLDITSSDSVLAITSAGDNVLHYAIASSPRNLHCVDMNPCQGHLLELKLAAISSLEYFDFFALFGRGYHPRFRDLLDSKLEHCLSIYAYEFWKVNASAFSSSTFYDWVYSGRVCGSLRRS
;
A
#
# COMPACT_ATOMS: atom_id res chain seq x y z
N MET A 1 -25.44 -3.57 -3.87
CA MET A 1 -25.83 -2.28 -3.24
C MET A 1 -24.57 -1.76 -2.57
N PHE A 2 -23.77 -0.99 -3.31
CA PHE A 2 -22.51 -0.43 -2.84
C PHE A 2 -22.83 0.95 -2.27
N THR A 3 -22.84 1.09 -0.95
CA THR A 3 -23.14 2.36 -0.27
C THR A 3 -22.12 2.55 0.84
N GLY A 4 -21.09 3.33 0.51
CA GLY A 4 -19.93 3.62 1.35
C GLY A 4 -18.74 3.84 0.44
N GLU A 5 -18.66 5.00 -0.21
CA GLU A 5 -17.41 5.43 -0.84
C GLU A 5 -16.40 5.59 0.31
N SER A 6 -15.48 4.64 0.45
CA SER A 6 -14.36 4.75 1.38
C SER A 6 -13.62 6.06 1.06
N PRO A 7 -13.33 6.95 2.03
CA PRO A 7 -12.82 8.29 1.75
C PRO A 7 -11.43 8.30 1.09
N TRP A 8 -10.75 7.16 1.02
CA TRP A 8 -9.45 6.96 0.36
C TRP A 8 -9.54 6.23 -1.00
N CYS A 9 -10.71 5.71 -1.40
CA CYS A 9 -10.88 4.99 -2.67
C CYS A 9 -11.38 5.95 -3.75
N MET A 10 -10.47 6.65 -4.43
CA MET A 10 -10.83 7.41 -5.62
C MET A 10 -10.97 6.50 -6.85
N GLU A 11 -11.93 6.82 -7.71
CA GLU A 11 -12.16 6.10 -8.96
C GLU A 11 -10.97 6.32 -9.92
N TYR A 12 -10.29 5.23 -10.29
CA TYR A 12 -9.16 5.26 -11.20
C TYR A 12 -9.62 5.18 -12.66
N SER A 13 -9.20 6.13 -13.50
CA SER A 13 -9.47 6.09 -14.95
C SER A 13 -8.49 5.15 -15.65
N ALA A 14 -8.95 3.95 -16.01
CA ALA A 14 -8.17 2.94 -16.73
C ALA A 14 -7.73 3.35 -18.16
N THR A 15 -8.16 4.52 -18.64
CA THR A 15 -7.87 5.02 -19.99
C THR A 15 -6.38 5.35 -20.18
N ILE A 16 -5.68 5.76 -19.11
CA ILE A 16 -4.22 5.98 -19.14
C ILE A 16 -3.50 4.70 -18.72
N ARG A 17 -3.34 3.77 -19.67
CA ARG A 17 -2.56 2.55 -19.45
C ARG A 17 -1.06 2.85 -19.46
N HIS A 18 -0.45 2.95 -18.29
CA HIS A 18 1.01 2.94 -18.17
C HIS A 18 1.56 1.57 -18.62
N LYS A 19 2.26 1.55 -19.75
CA LYS A 19 2.82 0.33 -20.36
C LYS A 19 4.07 -0.21 -19.64
N GLY A 20 4.70 0.55 -18.76
CA GLY A 20 6.08 0.29 -18.31
C GLY A 20 6.27 -0.38 -16.96
N MET A 21 5.38 -0.19 -15.98
CA MET A 21 5.63 -0.61 -14.59
C MET A 21 4.43 -1.38 -14.04
N LYS A 22 4.63 -2.69 -13.80
CA LYS A 22 3.59 -3.63 -13.32
C LYS A 22 3.99 -4.38 -12.06
N THR A 23 5.16 -4.04 -11.49
CA THR A 23 5.70 -4.69 -10.30
C THR A 23 5.85 -3.65 -9.20
N LEU A 24 5.63 -4.06 -7.95
CA LEU A 24 6.02 -3.26 -6.81
C LEU A 24 7.54 -3.03 -6.83
N ILE A 25 7.95 -1.80 -6.54
CA ILE A 25 9.36 -1.40 -6.54
C ILE A 25 9.90 -1.45 -5.10
N TYR A 26 9.13 -0.88 -4.17
CA TYR A 26 9.45 -0.77 -2.74
C TYR A 26 8.30 -1.31 -1.88
N THR A 27 8.62 -1.80 -0.69
CA THR A 27 7.64 -2.29 0.32
C THR A 27 7.50 -1.34 1.51
N PHE A 28 8.55 -0.54 1.75
CA PHE A 28 8.65 0.52 2.74
C PHE A 28 9.55 1.64 2.22
N THR A 29 9.38 2.85 2.77
CA THR A 29 10.24 4.01 2.54
C THR A 29 11.45 3.98 3.48
N TRP A 30 12.58 4.55 3.03
CA TRP A 30 13.83 4.64 3.82
C TRP A 30 14.01 6.02 4.46
N GLU A 31 13.25 6.99 4.00
CA GLU A 31 13.23 8.36 4.48
C GLU A 31 12.64 8.44 5.89
N ASP A 32 13.12 9.39 6.70
CA ASP A 32 12.61 9.64 8.04
C ASP A 32 11.43 10.64 7.98
N PRO A 33 10.17 10.19 8.18
CA PRO A 33 9.01 11.07 8.10
C PRO A 33 8.93 12.09 9.24
N GLU A 34 9.65 11.88 10.35
CA GLU A 34 9.67 12.82 11.48
C GLU A 34 10.39 14.12 11.09
N VAL A 35 11.49 13.99 10.34
CA VAL A 35 12.22 15.14 9.80
C VAL A 35 11.32 15.95 8.86
N ASP A 36 10.53 15.27 8.03
CA ASP A 36 9.60 15.93 7.11
C ASP A 36 8.54 16.73 7.86
N ILE A 37 7.95 16.18 8.93
CA ILE A 37 6.97 16.91 9.76
C ILE A 37 7.58 18.14 10.41
N GLN A 38 8.80 18.02 10.96
CA GLN A 38 9.48 19.12 11.64
C GLN A 38 9.79 20.30 10.70
N HIS A 39 10.10 20.03 9.44
CA HIS A 39 10.51 21.07 8.49
C HIS A 39 9.34 21.59 7.65
N LEU A 40 8.34 20.77 7.37
CA LEU A 40 7.17 21.16 6.58
C LEU A 40 6.06 21.80 7.42
N ASP A 41 6.11 21.65 8.75
CA ASP A 41 5.14 22.22 9.71
C ASP A 41 3.68 21.89 9.31
N ILE A 42 3.44 20.60 9.03
CA ILE A 42 2.15 20.14 8.52
C ILE A 42 1.09 20.24 9.62
N THR A 43 0.01 20.96 9.32
CA THR A 43 -1.12 21.18 10.23
C THR A 43 -2.41 20.54 9.73
N SER A 44 -3.43 20.46 10.60
CA SER A 44 -4.76 19.97 10.25
C SER A 44 -5.53 20.87 9.27
N SER A 45 -5.04 22.08 8.97
CA SER A 45 -5.62 22.95 7.94
C SER A 45 -5.08 22.69 6.53
N ASP A 46 -3.99 21.94 6.42
CA ASP A 46 -3.24 21.81 5.18
C ASP A 46 -3.76 20.70 4.28
N SER A 47 -3.42 20.82 3.00
CA SER A 47 -3.65 19.78 2.00
C SER A 47 -2.29 19.38 1.42
N VAL A 48 -1.89 18.14 1.69
CA VAL A 48 -0.56 17.63 1.39
C VAL A 48 -0.62 16.75 0.15
N LEU A 49 0.28 16.97 -0.81
CA LEU A 49 0.50 16.10 -1.96
C LEU A 49 1.80 15.34 -1.74
N ALA A 50 1.72 14.01 -1.72
CA ALA A 50 2.87 13.14 -1.48
C ALA A 50 3.01 12.08 -2.57
N ILE A 51 4.25 11.73 -2.91
CA ILE A 51 4.53 10.58 -3.76
C ILE A 51 4.28 9.32 -2.94
N THR A 52 3.45 8.40 -3.43
CA THR A 52 3.02 7.23 -2.65
C THR A 52 4.20 6.37 -2.22
N SER A 53 5.07 5.96 -3.16
CA SER A 53 6.26 5.11 -2.96
C SER A 53 6.01 3.73 -2.35
N ALA A 54 5.42 3.64 -1.16
CA ALA A 54 4.90 2.44 -0.50
C ALA A 54 3.79 2.77 0.53
N GLY A 55 3.52 4.05 0.76
CA GLY A 55 2.47 4.56 1.64
C GLY A 55 2.88 4.88 3.08
N ASP A 56 4.10 4.53 3.52
CA ASP A 56 4.44 4.59 4.96
C ASP A 56 4.59 6.03 5.48
N ASN A 57 5.31 6.90 4.76
CA ASN A 57 5.43 8.32 5.15
C ASN A 57 4.07 9.02 5.15
N VAL A 58 3.24 8.73 4.16
CA VAL A 58 1.87 9.22 4.04
C VAL A 58 1.04 8.82 5.26
N LEU A 59 1.07 7.54 5.63
CA LEU A 59 0.38 7.05 6.83
C LEU A 59 0.92 7.72 8.10
N HIS A 60 2.22 7.98 8.16
CA HIS A 60 2.83 8.70 9.26
C HIS A 60 2.30 10.15 9.35
N TYR A 61 2.22 10.90 8.25
CA TYR A 61 1.65 12.26 8.23
C TYR A 61 0.19 12.28 8.66
N ALA A 62 -0.58 11.27 8.24
CA ALA A 62 -1.98 11.14 8.64
C ALA A 62 -2.14 11.00 10.16
N ILE A 63 -1.27 10.22 10.81
CA ILE A 63 -1.31 9.97 12.25
C ILE A 63 -0.75 11.15 13.04
N ALA A 64 0.41 11.67 12.64
CA ALA A 64 1.14 12.66 13.42
C ALA A 64 0.56 14.08 13.28
N SER A 65 0.13 14.47 12.07
CA SER A 65 -0.31 15.84 11.76
C SER A 65 -1.79 15.94 11.42
N SER A 66 -2.44 14.83 11.07
CA SER A 66 -3.87 14.77 10.67
C SER A 66 -4.29 15.91 9.72
N PRO A 67 -3.59 16.08 8.56
CA PRO A 67 -3.91 17.13 7.61
C PRO A 67 -5.34 16.99 7.07
N ARG A 68 -5.92 18.09 6.60
CA ARG A 68 -7.29 18.10 6.05
C ARG A 68 -7.42 17.15 4.87
N ASN A 69 -6.45 17.18 3.96
CA ASN A 69 -6.40 16.31 2.79
C ASN A 69 -4.98 15.78 2.59
N LEU A 70 -4.89 14.52 2.18
CA LEU A 70 -3.63 13.86 1.85
C LEU A 70 -3.77 13.17 0.49
N HIS A 71 -3.20 13.78 -0.54
CA HIS A 71 -3.24 13.30 -1.91
C HIS A 71 -2.00 12.46 -2.20
N CYS A 72 -2.20 11.18 -2.48
CA CYS A 72 -1.12 10.25 -2.76
C CYS A 72 -1.05 9.98 -4.27
N VAL A 73 0.07 10.31 -4.90
CA VAL A 73 0.25 10.16 -6.34
C VAL A 73 1.46 9.28 -6.64
N ASP A 74 1.34 8.40 -7.63
CA ASP A 74 2.46 7.58 -8.08
C ASP A 74 2.35 7.29 -9.58
N MET A 75 3.50 7.20 -10.25
CA MET A 75 3.56 6.78 -11.65
C MET A 75 3.34 5.28 -11.80
N ASN A 76 3.63 4.50 -10.76
CA ASN A 76 3.40 3.07 -10.72
C ASN A 76 2.10 2.77 -9.94
N PRO A 77 1.02 2.35 -10.61
CA PRO A 77 -0.26 2.11 -9.95
C PRO A 77 -0.17 1.00 -8.87
N CYS A 78 0.79 0.08 -8.99
CA CYS A 78 1.00 -0.97 -7.98
C CYS A 78 1.29 -0.38 -6.59
N GLN A 79 1.97 0.77 -6.49
CA GLN A 79 2.26 1.40 -5.21
C GLN A 79 1.00 1.97 -4.56
N GLY A 80 0.07 2.50 -5.36
CA GLY A 80 -1.26 2.88 -4.90
C GLY A 80 -2.04 1.68 -4.35
N HIS A 81 -2.02 0.55 -5.05
CA HIS A 81 -2.68 -0.68 -4.58
C HIS A 81 -2.09 -1.22 -3.27
N LEU A 82 -0.79 -1.02 -3.00
CA LEU A 82 -0.19 -1.36 -1.72
C LEU A 82 -0.66 -0.44 -0.59
N LEU A 83 -0.75 0.87 -0.83
CA LEU A 83 -1.30 1.81 0.14
C LEU A 83 -2.77 1.47 0.46
N GLU A 84 -3.60 1.21 -0.55
CA GLU A 84 -4.98 0.78 -0.35
C GLU A 84 -5.06 -0.51 0.49
N LEU A 85 -4.19 -1.48 0.23
CA LEU A 85 -4.13 -2.72 1.01
C LEU A 85 -3.75 -2.47 2.47
N LYS A 86 -2.78 -1.59 2.74
CA LYS A 86 -2.39 -1.19 4.10
C LYS A 86 -3.55 -0.52 4.84
N LEU A 87 -4.24 0.43 4.19
CA LEU A 87 -5.40 1.13 4.76
C LEU A 87 -6.56 0.18 5.06
N ALA A 88 -6.90 -0.70 4.10
CA ALA A 88 -7.92 -1.73 4.28
C ALA A 88 -7.56 -2.69 5.43
N ALA A 89 -6.29 -3.08 5.52
CA ALA A 89 -5.82 -3.97 6.57
C ALA A 89 -5.85 -3.31 7.96
N ILE A 90 -5.45 -2.04 8.09
CA ILE A 90 -5.55 -1.27 9.34
C ILE A 90 -7.01 -1.13 9.78
N SER A 91 -7.93 -0.96 8.82
CA SER A 91 -9.35 -0.73 9.10
C SER A 91 -10.12 -2.00 9.47
N SER A 92 -9.73 -3.16 8.91
CA SER A 92 -10.56 -4.37 8.93
C SER A 92 -9.90 -5.61 9.57
N LEU A 93 -8.58 -5.60 9.81
CA LEU A 93 -7.87 -6.76 10.35
C LEU A 93 -7.46 -6.58 11.81
N GLU A 94 -7.38 -7.70 12.51
CA GLU A 94 -6.77 -7.77 13.84
C GLU A 94 -5.24 -7.66 13.73
N TYR A 95 -4.60 -7.21 14.81
CA TYR A 95 -3.15 -6.99 14.84
C TYR A 95 -2.34 -8.21 14.37
N PHE A 96 -2.74 -9.43 14.72
CA PHE A 96 -2.02 -10.63 14.33
C PHE A 96 -2.03 -10.86 12.81
N ASP A 97 -3.18 -10.70 12.17
CA ASP A 97 -3.33 -10.84 10.72
C ASP A 97 -2.57 -9.70 10.01
N PHE A 98 -2.68 -8.47 10.52
CA PHE A 98 -1.94 -7.32 10.01
C PHE A 98 -0.42 -7.53 10.09
N PHE A 99 0.09 -7.93 11.26
CA PHE A 99 1.51 -8.17 11.49
C PHE A 99 2.03 -9.36 10.67
N ALA A 100 1.22 -10.39 10.45
CA ALA A 100 1.60 -11.48 9.55
C ALA A 100 1.81 -10.97 8.12
N LEU A 101 0.92 -10.11 7.61
CA LEU A 101 1.06 -9.52 6.27
C LEU A 101 2.26 -8.57 6.17
N PHE A 102 2.35 -7.55 7.02
CA PHE A 102 3.31 -6.45 6.84
C PHE A 102 4.51 -6.47 7.78
N GLY A 103 4.53 -7.31 8.80
CA GLY A 103 5.68 -7.51 9.68
C GLY A 103 6.47 -8.77 9.33
N ARG A 104 5.78 -9.87 9.01
CA ARG A 104 6.41 -11.13 8.57
C ARG A 104 6.49 -11.26 7.05
N GLY A 105 5.68 -10.51 6.31
CA GLY A 105 5.60 -10.64 4.85
C GLY A 105 4.93 -11.95 4.41
N TYR A 106 4.22 -12.66 5.28
CA TYR A 106 3.67 -13.98 4.97
C TYR A 106 2.39 -14.26 5.75
N HIS A 107 1.35 -14.64 5.01
CA HIS A 107 0.09 -15.11 5.55
C HIS A 107 -0.51 -16.22 4.67
N PRO A 108 -0.66 -17.47 5.18
CA PRO A 108 -1.06 -18.62 4.37
C PRO A 108 -2.51 -18.50 3.84
N ARG A 109 -3.36 -17.75 4.54
CA ARG A 109 -4.76 -17.51 4.17
C ARG A 109 -5.00 -16.10 3.63
N PHE A 110 -3.99 -15.48 3.00
CA PHE A 110 -4.13 -14.11 2.49
C PHE A 110 -5.31 -13.98 1.52
N ARG A 111 -5.52 -14.97 0.64
CA ARG A 111 -6.65 -14.96 -0.30
C ARG A 111 -8.01 -14.94 0.42
N ASP A 112 -8.17 -15.75 1.45
CA ASP A 112 -9.41 -15.78 2.23
C ASP A 112 -9.63 -14.44 2.94
N LEU A 113 -8.57 -13.83 3.49
CA LEU A 113 -8.66 -12.50 4.09
C LEU A 113 -9.03 -11.42 3.06
N LEU A 114 -8.45 -11.51 1.86
CA LEU A 114 -8.74 -10.59 0.76
C LEU A 114 -10.23 -10.61 0.40
N ASP A 115 -10.78 -11.80 0.18
CA ASP A 115 -12.16 -11.99 -0.25
C ASP A 115 -13.18 -11.75 0.90
N SER A 116 -12.80 -11.97 2.16
CA SER A 116 -13.76 -11.89 3.28
C SER A 116 -13.74 -10.57 4.06
N LYS A 117 -12.56 -9.95 4.23
CA LYS A 117 -12.39 -8.79 5.11
C LYS A 117 -11.92 -7.52 4.38
N LEU A 118 -11.20 -7.68 3.28
CA LEU A 118 -10.54 -6.54 2.61
C LEU A 118 -11.29 -6.05 1.37
N GLU A 119 -12.06 -6.91 0.69
CA GLU A 119 -12.77 -6.59 -0.56
C GLU A 119 -13.57 -5.28 -0.46
N HIS A 120 -14.31 -5.07 0.62
CA HIS A 120 -15.17 -3.89 0.81
C HIS A 120 -14.41 -2.58 1.03
N CYS A 121 -13.11 -2.64 1.34
CA CYS A 121 -12.28 -1.47 1.64
C CYS A 121 -11.30 -1.13 0.52
N LEU A 122 -11.33 -1.89 -0.58
CA LEU A 122 -10.44 -1.75 -1.73
C LEU A 122 -11.19 -1.23 -2.95
N SER A 123 -10.49 -0.49 -3.81
CA SER A 123 -10.96 -0.27 -5.16
C SER A 123 -10.99 -1.60 -5.94
N ILE A 124 -11.85 -1.68 -6.96
CA ILE A 124 -11.94 -2.86 -7.82
C ILE A 124 -10.59 -3.21 -8.48
N TYR A 125 -9.80 -2.19 -8.82
CA TYR A 125 -8.48 -2.39 -9.42
C TYR A 125 -7.46 -2.94 -8.43
N ALA A 126 -7.44 -2.42 -7.20
CA ALA A 126 -6.57 -2.95 -6.15
C ALA A 126 -6.96 -4.39 -5.78
N TYR A 127 -8.25 -4.67 -5.64
CA TYR A 127 -8.74 -6.01 -5.37
C TYR A 127 -8.33 -7.01 -6.47
N GLU A 128 -8.57 -6.70 -7.74
CA GLU A 128 -8.17 -7.56 -8.86
C GLU A 128 -6.65 -7.76 -8.93
N PHE A 129 -5.87 -6.70 -8.69
CA PHE A 129 -4.41 -6.79 -8.63
C PHE A 129 -3.96 -7.78 -7.54
N TRP A 130 -4.49 -7.66 -6.32
CA TRP A 130 -4.10 -8.54 -5.21
C TRP A 130 -4.64 -9.95 -5.33
N LYS A 131 -5.78 -10.14 -6.00
CA LYS A 131 -6.34 -11.45 -6.31
C LYS A 131 -5.46 -12.24 -7.26
N VAL A 132 -4.94 -11.59 -8.31
CA VAL A 132 -3.98 -12.19 -9.24
C VAL A 132 -2.63 -12.46 -8.56
N ASN A 133 -2.21 -11.58 -7.64
CA ASN A 133 -0.91 -11.65 -6.98
C ASN A 133 -0.96 -12.22 -5.55
N ALA A 134 -1.99 -13.01 -5.21
CA ALA A 134 -2.18 -13.52 -3.85
C ALA A 134 -1.01 -14.39 -3.34
N SER A 135 -0.23 -14.99 -4.26
CA SER A 135 0.98 -15.74 -3.94
C SER A 135 2.08 -14.89 -3.31
N ALA A 136 2.03 -13.55 -3.45
CA ALA A 136 2.99 -12.63 -2.87
C ALA A 136 3.08 -12.75 -1.34
N PHE A 137 2.00 -13.14 -0.67
CA PHE A 137 1.97 -13.35 0.78
C PHE A 137 1.85 -14.83 1.19
N SER A 138 1.57 -15.76 0.27
CA SER A 138 1.27 -17.17 0.63
C SER A 138 2.29 -18.19 0.13
N SER A 139 3.12 -17.86 -0.85
CA SER A 139 4.10 -18.78 -1.45
C SER A 139 5.55 -18.34 -1.27
N SER A 140 5.79 -17.04 -1.08
CA SER A 140 7.09 -16.45 -0.77
C SER A 140 6.91 -15.35 0.27
N THR A 141 8.01 -14.87 0.87
CA THR A 141 7.91 -13.62 1.64
C THR A 141 7.61 -12.48 0.69
N PHE A 142 6.71 -11.58 1.10
CA PHE A 142 6.33 -10.39 0.35
C PHE A 142 7.56 -9.54 -0.03
N TYR A 143 8.54 -9.47 0.88
CA TYR A 143 9.77 -8.72 0.66
C TYR A 143 10.63 -9.31 -0.45
N ASP A 144 10.72 -10.64 -0.56
CA ASP A 144 11.43 -11.30 -1.67
C ASP A 144 10.66 -11.19 -3.00
N TRP A 145 9.34 -11.04 -2.93
CA TRP A 145 8.48 -10.96 -4.10
C TRP A 145 8.62 -9.63 -4.85
N VAL A 146 8.85 -8.53 -4.13
CA VAL A 146 9.02 -7.18 -4.67
C VAL A 146 10.34 -7.04 -5.45
N TYR A 147 10.39 -6.12 -6.42
CA TYR A 147 11.55 -5.94 -7.32
C TYR A 147 12.87 -5.78 -6.55
N SER A 148 12.91 -4.94 -5.52
CA SER A 148 14.09 -4.76 -4.65
C SER A 148 14.56 -6.06 -3.98
N GLY A 149 13.63 -6.89 -3.50
CA GLY A 149 13.94 -8.21 -2.94
C GLY A 149 14.49 -9.19 -3.97
N ARG A 150 13.90 -9.24 -5.17
CA ARG A 150 14.39 -10.11 -6.26
C ARG A 150 15.82 -9.78 -6.66
N VAL A 151 16.15 -8.48 -6.75
CA VAL A 151 17.50 -8.02 -7.08
C VAL A 151 18.50 -8.33 -5.94
N CYS A 152 18.11 -8.10 -4.69
CA CYS A 152 18.96 -8.46 -3.55
C CYS A 152 19.21 -9.99 -3.48
N GLY A 153 18.17 -10.79 -3.74
CA GLY A 153 18.25 -12.24 -3.78
C GLY A 153 19.15 -12.79 -4.90
N SER A 154 19.24 -12.11 -6.05
CA SER A 154 20.13 -12.53 -7.14
C SER A 154 21.60 -12.25 -6.83
N LEU A 155 21.91 -11.16 -6.10
CA LEU A 155 23.27 -10.81 -5.68
C LEU A 155 23.84 -11.77 -4.62
N ARG A 156 22.98 -12.44 -3.84
CA ARG A 156 23.41 -13.45 -2.86
C ARG A 156 23.81 -14.79 -3.49
N ARG A 157 23.50 -15.03 -4.76
CA ARG A 157 23.77 -16.30 -5.47
C ARG A 157 24.94 -16.21 -6.46
N SER A 158 25.64 -15.09 -6.52
CA SER A 158 26.85 -14.83 -7.31
C SER A 158 28.08 -14.79 -6.42
#